data_AF-G7Z9B2-F1
#
_entry.id   AF-G7Z9B2-F1
#
_cell.length_a   1.000
_cell.length_b   1.000
_cell.length_c   1.000
_cell.angle_alpha   90.00
_cell.angle_beta   90.00
_cell.angle_gamma   90.00
#
_symmetry.space_group_name_H-M   'P 1'
#
loop_
_entity.id
_entity.type
_entity.pdbx_description
1 polymer ?
#
loop_
_entity_poly.entity_id
_entity_poly.type
_entity_poly.pdbx_seq_one_letter_code
_entity_poly.pdbx_strand_id
1 'polypeptide(L)'
;MVMASKESNRTSGRGFASMDPDRQRQIASKGGESVPADKRSFSKNPELAAEAGRKGGRSVPASSRSFSKNPSLAAEAGRKGGQASHGGRSTDRPAGGD
;
A
#
# COMPACT_ATOMS: atom_id res chain seq x y z
N MET A 1 1.17 13.05 55.18
CA MET A 1 0.60 13.31 53.83
C MET A 1 1.48 12.58 52.82
N VAL A 2 0.94 11.58 52.14
CA VAL A 2 1.69 10.66 51.24
C VAL A 2 2.11 11.39 49.96
N MET A 3 3.39 11.30 49.60
CA MET A 3 3.93 11.79 48.33
C MET A 3 3.45 10.89 47.18
N ALA A 4 2.67 11.45 46.26
CA ALA A 4 2.14 10.74 45.09
C ALA A 4 3.26 10.44 44.08
N SER A 5 3.56 9.15 43.91
CA SER A 5 4.44 8.64 42.86
C SER A 5 3.88 8.98 41.48
N LYS A 6 4.62 9.79 40.73
CA LYS A 6 4.34 10.09 39.32
C LYS A 6 4.65 8.82 38.51
N GLU A 7 3.65 7.96 38.35
CA GLU A 7 3.76 6.73 37.59
C GLU A 7 4.09 7.08 36.13
N SER A 8 5.33 6.77 35.75
CA SER A 8 5.81 6.85 34.39
C SER A 8 4.90 5.99 33.52
N ASN A 9 4.22 6.63 32.56
CA ASN A 9 3.43 6.04 31.49
C ASN A 9 4.31 5.10 30.65
N ARG A 10 4.60 3.91 31.20
CA ARG A 10 5.35 2.85 30.55
C ARG A 10 4.36 2.13 29.63
N THR A 11 4.33 2.53 28.36
CA THR A 11 3.75 1.67 27.32
C THR A 11 4.43 0.31 27.48
N SER A 12 3.64 -0.71 27.78
CA SER A 12 4.12 -1.92 28.44
C SER A 12 4.85 -2.90 27.50
N GLY A 13 5.52 -2.39 26.46
CA GLY A 13 6.14 -3.20 25.40
C GLY A 13 5.15 -4.11 24.67
N ARG A 14 3.85 -3.90 24.86
CA ARG A 14 2.78 -4.74 24.35
C ARG A 14 2.21 -4.14 23.07
N GLY A 15 1.69 -5.02 22.20
CA GLY A 15 1.03 -4.64 20.95
C GLY A 15 1.94 -4.73 19.72
N PHE A 16 1.31 -4.63 18.54
CA PHE A 16 1.93 -4.87 17.25
C PHE A 16 3.10 -3.90 16.93
N ALA A 17 3.00 -2.65 17.37
CA ALA A 17 4.03 -1.64 17.16
C ALA A 17 5.27 -1.84 18.05
N SER A 18 5.16 -2.62 19.12
CA SER A 18 6.24 -2.91 20.07
C SER A 18 6.97 -4.23 19.75
N MET A 19 6.52 -4.97 18.74
CA MET A 19 7.14 -6.24 18.30
C MET A 19 8.39 -5.98 17.44
N ASP A 20 9.24 -7.00 17.32
CA ASP A 20 10.34 -7.00 16.36
C ASP A 20 9.87 -6.68 14.93
N PRO A 21 10.58 -5.83 14.17
CA PRO A 21 10.19 -5.42 12.83
C PRO A 21 9.98 -6.59 11.88
N ASP A 22 10.79 -7.64 11.97
CA ASP A 22 10.66 -8.81 11.11
C ASP A 22 9.41 -9.62 11.44
N ARG A 23 9.09 -9.77 12.73
CA ARG A 23 7.87 -10.41 13.19
C ARG A 23 6.63 -9.60 12.78
N GLN A 24 6.72 -8.28 12.89
CA GLN A 24 5.66 -7.36 12.45
C GLN A 24 5.38 -7.53 10.95
N ARG A 25 6.42 -7.57 10.11
CA ARG A 25 6.29 -7.81 8.67
C ARG A 25 5.66 -9.17 8.36
N GLN A 26 6.13 -10.22 9.01
CA GLN A 26 5.57 -11.57 8.80
C GLN A 26 4.08 -11.62 9.13
N ILE A 27 3.67 -11.02 10.25
CA ILE A 27 2.25 -10.97 10.63
C ILE A 27 1.45 -10.10 9.65
N ALA A 28 1.99 -8.94 9.22
CA ALA A 28 1.34 -8.10 8.21
C ALA A 28 1.16 -8.83 6.87
N SER A 29 2.20 -9.55 6.40
CA SER A 29 2.14 -10.36 5.20
C SER A 29 1.08 -11.46 5.31
N LYS A 30 1.09 -12.22 6.41
CA LYS A 30 0.07 -13.26 6.67
C LYS A 30 -1.34 -12.68 6.73
N GLY A 31 -1.51 -11.51 7.34
CA GLY A 31 -2.79 -10.80 7.40
C GLY A 31 -3.32 -10.42 6.01
N GLY A 32 -2.45 -9.94 5.11
CA GLY A 32 -2.82 -9.62 3.73
C GLY A 32 -3.08 -10.86 2.85
N GLU A 33 -2.32 -11.94 3.07
CA GLU A 33 -2.48 -13.22 2.36
C GLU A 33 -3.75 -13.98 2.76
N SER A 34 -4.19 -13.82 4.01
CA SER A 34 -5.39 -14.47 4.55
C SER A 34 -6.67 -14.13 3.78
N VAL A 35 -6.67 -13.02 3.04
CA VAL A 35 -7.79 -12.62 2.18
C VAL A 35 -7.49 -13.04 0.74
N PRO A 36 -8.33 -13.91 0.12
CA PRO A 36 -8.21 -14.28 -1.29
C PRO A 36 -8.16 -13.05 -2.18
N ALA A 37 -7.38 -13.09 -3.25
CA ALA A 37 -7.13 -11.93 -4.13
C ALA A 37 -8.42 -11.23 -4.57
N ASP A 38 -9.44 -11.99 -4.96
CA ASP A 38 -10.74 -11.48 -5.44
C ASP A 38 -11.58 -10.84 -4.33
N LYS A 39 -11.30 -11.18 -3.07
CA LYS A 39 -12.02 -10.67 -1.90
C LYS A 39 -11.34 -9.47 -1.25
N ARG A 40 -10.13 -9.10 -1.67
CA ARG A 40 -9.41 -7.93 -1.15
C ARG A 40 -10.10 -6.64 -1.55
N SER A 41 -10.23 -5.70 -0.62
CA SER A 41 -10.91 -4.41 -0.84
C SER A 41 -10.32 -3.61 -2.01
N PHE A 42 -8.99 -3.66 -2.19
CA PHE A 42 -8.31 -2.99 -3.29
C PHE A 42 -8.54 -3.65 -4.66
N SER A 43 -8.84 -4.94 -4.71
CA SER A 43 -9.19 -5.63 -5.97
C SER A 43 -10.61 -5.33 -6.42
N LYS A 44 -11.53 -5.14 -5.45
CA LYS A 44 -12.95 -4.86 -5.71
C LYS A 44 -13.23 -3.42 -6.07
N ASN A 45 -12.47 -2.48 -5.51
CA ASN A 45 -12.66 -1.06 -5.75
C ASN A 45 -11.35 -0.43 -6.25
N PRO A 46 -11.19 -0.26 -7.57
CA PRO A 46 -9.99 0.33 -8.15
C PRO A 46 -9.83 1.81 -7.77
N GLU A 47 -10.92 2.53 -7.52
CA GLU A 47 -10.87 3.93 -7.07
C GLU A 47 -10.29 4.04 -5.67
N LEU A 48 -10.73 3.16 -4.75
CA LEU A 48 -10.19 3.07 -3.40
C LEU A 48 -8.69 2.75 -3.43
N ALA A 49 -8.28 1.82 -4.29
CA ALA A 49 -6.87 1.49 -4.48
C ALA A 49 -6.06 2.68 -4.99
N ALA A 50 -6.58 3.41 -5.98
CA ALA A 50 -5.95 4.60 -6.53
C ALA A 50 -5.87 5.75 -5.52
N GLU A 51 -6.92 5.97 -4.73
CA GLU A 51 -6.95 6.99 -3.69
C GLU A 51 -5.96 6.68 -2.56
N ALA A 52 -5.98 5.44 -2.05
CA ALA A 52 -5.03 4.98 -1.04
C ALA A 52 -3.58 5.13 -1.53
N GLY A 53 -3.31 4.74 -2.79
CA GLY A 53 -2.01 4.93 -3.43
C GLY A 53 -1.59 6.41 -3.51
N ARG A 54 -2.47 7.31 -3.98
CA ARG A 54 -2.20 8.75 -4.02
C ARG A 54 -1.93 9.32 -2.63
N LYS A 55 -2.75 8.96 -1.64
CA LYS A 55 -2.60 9.45 -0.26
C LYS A 55 -1.27 9.00 0.32
N GLY A 56 -0.91 7.71 0.17
CA GLY A 56 0.38 7.18 0.61
C GLY A 56 1.56 7.89 -0.06
N GLY A 57 1.50 8.13 -1.37
CA GLY A 57 2.55 8.85 -2.09
C GLY A 57 2.70 10.33 -1.67
N ARG A 58 1.59 10.99 -1.30
CA ARG A 58 1.60 12.37 -0.79
C ARG A 58 2.17 12.47 0.62
N SER A 59 2.01 11.45 1.46
CA SER A 59 2.58 11.42 2.81
C SER A 59 4.11 11.38 2.83
N VAL A 60 4.75 11.04 1.71
CA VAL A 60 6.21 11.05 1.57
C VAL A 60 6.67 12.41 1.02
N PRO A 61 7.69 13.06 1.63
CA PRO A 61 8.31 14.27 1.09
C PRO A 61 8.79 14.07 -0.34
N ALA A 62 8.68 15.09 -1.20
CA ALA A 62 9.01 14.96 -2.62
C ALA A 62 10.44 14.45 -2.88
N SER A 63 11.41 14.89 -2.07
CA SER A 63 12.81 14.44 -2.11
C SER A 63 12.99 12.98 -1.69
N SER A 64 12.06 12.43 -0.91
CA SER A 64 12.12 11.07 -0.37
C SER A 64 11.27 10.05 -1.14
N ARG A 65 10.51 10.48 -2.14
CA ARG A 65 9.68 9.58 -2.97
C ARG A 65 10.55 8.63 -3.80
N SER A 66 10.10 7.39 -3.96
CA SER A 66 10.76 6.40 -4.81
C SER A 66 10.96 6.90 -6.25
N PHE A 67 10.00 7.69 -6.76
CA PHE A 67 10.09 8.36 -8.06
C PHE A 67 11.27 9.33 -8.22
N SER A 68 11.70 9.95 -7.13
CA SER A 68 12.84 10.87 -7.12
C SER A 68 14.17 10.14 -6.87
N LYS A 69 14.13 9.02 -6.13
CA LYS A 69 15.34 8.27 -5.74
C LYS A 69 15.79 7.24 -6.76
N ASN A 70 14.86 6.58 -7.45
CA ASN A 70 15.18 5.55 -8.43
C ASN A 70 14.21 5.64 -9.62
N PRO A 71 14.59 6.37 -10.69
CA PRO A 71 13.75 6.54 -11.88
C PRO A 71 13.36 5.21 -12.55
N SER A 72 14.25 4.21 -12.51
CA SER A 72 14.00 2.90 -13.12
C SER A 72 12.86 2.16 -12.39
N LEU A 73 12.92 2.08 -11.06
CA LEU A 73 11.88 1.47 -10.24
C LEU A 73 10.53 2.18 -10.41
N ALA A 74 10.56 3.50 -10.52
CA ALA A 74 9.37 4.31 -10.77
C ALA A 74 8.74 4.06 -12.15
N ALA A 75 9.57 3.96 -13.18
CA ALA A 75 9.11 3.63 -14.53
C ALA A 75 8.51 2.22 -14.58
N GLU A 76 9.10 1.25 -13.88
CA GLU A 76 8.56 -0.10 -13.76
C GLU A 76 7.19 -0.12 -13.05
N ALA A 77 7.10 0.55 -11.91
CA ALA A 77 5.84 0.69 -11.18
C ALA A 77 4.76 1.38 -12.02
N GLY A 78 5.11 2.45 -12.74
CA GLY A 78 4.21 3.16 -13.66
C GLY A 78 3.75 2.29 -14.82
N ARG A 79 4.68 1.54 -15.44
CA ARG A 79 4.37 0.60 -16.53
C ARG A 79 3.41 -0.49 -16.07
N LYS A 80 3.67 -1.11 -14.91
CA LYS A 80 2.81 -2.15 -14.34
C LYS A 80 1.41 -1.60 -14.01
N GLY A 81 1.34 -0.38 -13.47
CA GLY A 81 0.07 0.32 -13.26
C GLY A 81 -0.69 0.57 -14.56
N GLY A 82 0.00 1.06 -15.60
CA GLY A 82 -0.59 1.29 -16.91
C GLY A 82 -1.08 0.01 -17.59
N GLN A 83 -0.32 -1.09 -17.50
CA GLN A 83 -0.74 -2.39 -18.02
C GLN A 83 -2.03 -2.89 -17.36
N ALA A 84 -2.17 -2.70 -16.03
CA ALA A 84 -3.39 -3.05 -15.31
C ALA A 84 -4.60 -2.19 -15.74
N SER A 85 -4.38 -0.96 -16.21
CA SER A 85 -5.45 -0.05 -16.67
C SER A 85 -5.78 -0.16 -18.17
N HIS A 86 -4.85 -0.69 -19.00
CA HIS A 86 -4.99 -0.70 -20.46
C HIS A 86 -5.34 -2.07 -21.07
N GLY A 87 -5.41 -3.16 -20.29
CA GLY A 87 -5.76 -4.50 -20.78
C GLY A 87 -7.21 -4.74 -21.25
N GLY A 88 -8.09 -3.72 -21.18
CA GLY A 88 -9.51 -3.85 -21.55
C GLY A 88 -9.91 -3.22 -22.90
N ARG A 89 -8.97 -2.76 -23.73
CA ARG A 89 -9.26 -2.03 -25.00
C ARG A 89 -8.62 -2.64 -26.25
N SER A 90 -8.69 -3.94 -26.38
CA SER A 90 -8.42 -4.69 -27.61
C SER A 90 -9.25 -5.97 -27.46
N THR A 91 -10.32 -6.24 -28.20
CA THR A 91 -10.47 -6.23 -29.65
C THR A 91 -11.97 -6.34 -30.01
N ASP A 92 -12.65 -5.25 -30.37
CA ASP A 92 -13.96 -5.28 -31.07
C ASP A 92 -14.12 -3.99 -31.89
N ARG A 93 -13.15 -3.71 -32.76
CA ARG A 93 -13.41 -2.80 -33.89
C ARG A 93 -13.79 -3.68 -35.07
N PRO A 94 -15.07 -3.76 -35.48
CA PRO A 94 -15.38 -4.38 -36.76
C PRO A 94 -14.61 -3.59 -37.83
N ALA A 95 -13.83 -4.31 -38.63
CA ALA A 95 -13.23 -3.74 -39.82
C ALA A 95 -14.38 -3.22 -40.68
N GLY A 96 -14.47 -1.89 -40.82
CA GLY A 96 -15.40 -1.27 -41.74
C GLY A 96 -15.07 -1.74 -43.15
N GLY A 97 -15.98 -2.51 -43.74
CA GLY A 97 -16.08 -2.67 -45.18
C GLY A 97 -16.93 -1.53 -45.74
N ASP A 98 -16.37 -0.85 -46.73
CA ASP A 98 -16.96 -0.38 -47.99
C ASP A 98 -16.03 0.68 -48.62
#